data_AF-A0A165QI46-F1
#
_entry.id   AF-A0A165QI46-F1
#
_cell.length_a   1.000
_cell.length_b   1.000
_cell.length_c   1.000
_cell.angle_alpha   90.00
_cell.angle_beta   90.00
_cell.angle_gamma   90.00
#
_symmetry.space_group_name_H-M   'P 1'
#
loop_
_entity.id
_entity.type
_entity.pdbx_description
1 polymer ?
#
loop_
_entity_poly.entity_id
_entity_poly.type
_entity_poly.pdbx_seq_one_letter_code
_entity_poly.pdbx_strand_id
1 'polypeptide(L)'
;MRKKKTRRASVRRSPKRALSKASRSPKRKKTPQAAGKRGRRRRTGLRKDASRKRKKRRSTLPSSLRARRPKGAKAGNPPPTAAPSAAGVNLIGLIRAETGIGESGRLAARALQTTRIPFGILNCPVYGDYRNEDMTWAHKEIQGPAYNVNIFHINGNTMKHVVEHFGASLLHGRYNIGFWHWELPELPDFYAEGFQYLQEVWAPSAYVAANIAKRSPLPVIHIPHGIEVAYDAAMNRTYFGLPDNRFLFCSMYDTQSFQERKNPLAVIEAFKTAFDKDDPSAGLVVKVNNAGMIPDDIALLHRVTAGFPQIMIMDRTLARHEVNALIACTDSFVSLHRAEGFGLGLAEAMYLGKPVIGTHWSGNTDFMNPENSCTVGYKLVQVGTDLGPYGAHQVWADPDIGQAAGHMRKLVRDAKWRSRIAAAGQETIRSRYSPSAAGRLIEQRLAQLGLL
;
A
#
# COMPACT_ATOMS: atom_id res chain seq x y z
N MET A 1 72.00 -8.90 4.61
CA MET A 1 73.02 -8.36 5.54
C MET A 1 72.35 -7.78 6.79
N ARG A 2 72.83 -8.21 7.97
CA ARG A 2 72.82 -7.62 9.35
C ARG A 2 71.67 -6.67 9.78
N LYS A 3 70.83 -7.01 10.77
CA LYS A 3 71.03 -7.07 12.26
C LYS A 3 71.08 -5.71 12.99
N LYS A 4 70.12 -5.49 13.91
CA LYS A 4 70.18 -5.06 15.35
C LYS A 4 69.08 -4.05 15.68
N LYS A 5 68.10 -4.32 16.58
CA LYS A 5 68.10 -4.46 18.06
C LYS A 5 68.65 -3.25 18.84
N THR A 6 67.77 -2.59 19.62
CA THR A 6 67.86 -2.28 21.08
C THR A 6 66.60 -1.51 21.51
N ARG A 7 65.72 -1.89 22.46
CA ARG A 7 65.75 -2.26 23.91
C ARG A 7 65.78 -1.09 24.92
N ARG A 8 64.79 -1.12 25.84
CA ARG A 8 64.67 -0.66 27.26
C ARG A 8 63.59 0.41 27.47
N ALA A 9 62.55 0.32 28.31
CA ALA A 9 62.21 -0.35 29.59
C ALA A 9 62.24 0.59 30.82
N SER A 10 61.11 0.59 31.56
CA SER A 10 60.92 0.76 33.01
C SER A 10 60.79 2.20 33.59
N VAL A 11 60.03 2.55 34.65
CA VAL A 11 59.06 1.92 35.59
C VAL A 11 58.65 2.99 36.66
N ARG A 12 57.52 2.78 37.40
CA ARG A 12 57.09 3.36 38.73
C ARG A 12 56.49 4.79 38.72
N ARG A 13 55.53 5.21 39.57
CA ARG A 13 54.86 4.69 40.80
C ARG A 13 53.63 5.57 41.12
N SER A 14 52.53 5.00 41.64
CA SER A 14 51.51 5.73 42.45
C SER A 14 52.03 5.98 43.89
N PRO A 15 51.39 6.82 44.74
CA PRO A 15 50.35 6.29 45.65
C PRO A 15 49.26 7.27 46.23
N LYS A 16 48.13 6.63 46.58
CA LYS A 16 47.08 6.82 47.63
C LYS A 16 47.13 7.97 48.68
N ARG A 17 45.91 8.45 49.06
CA ARG A 17 45.28 8.55 50.43
C ARG A 17 43.81 9.07 50.28
N ALA A 18 42.71 8.41 50.73
CA ALA A 18 42.16 8.12 52.09
C ALA A 18 41.71 9.41 52.85
N LEU A 19 40.62 9.55 53.64
CA LEU A 19 39.50 8.74 54.20
C LEU A 19 38.62 9.70 55.09
N SER A 20 37.28 9.52 55.19
CA SER A 20 36.41 9.62 56.43
C SER A 20 34.91 9.66 56.02
N LYS A 21 33.97 8.79 56.47
CA LYS A 21 33.26 8.61 57.78
C LYS A 21 32.61 9.92 58.28
N ALA A 22 31.33 10.06 58.69
CA ALA A 22 30.36 9.21 59.40
C ALA A 22 28.95 9.93 59.34
N SER A 23 27.79 9.29 59.19
CA SER A 23 26.88 8.69 60.22
C SER A 23 25.56 9.44 60.46
N ARG A 24 24.50 8.64 60.77
CA ARG A 24 23.28 8.88 61.57
C ARG A 24 21.95 9.24 60.87
N SER A 25 21.08 8.24 60.76
CA SER A 25 19.63 8.35 61.04
C SER A 25 19.41 8.40 62.57
N PRO A 26 18.22 8.79 63.13
CA PRO A 26 17.08 7.86 63.19
C PRO A 26 15.64 8.44 63.38
N LYS A 27 14.65 7.51 63.28
CA LYS A 27 13.31 7.45 63.93
C LYS A 27 12.14 8.27 63.33
N ARG A 28 11.10 7.61 62.77
CA ARG A 28 9.92 6.89 63.36
C ARG A 28 8.74 7.82 63.73
N LYS A 29 7.56 7.61 63.10
CA LYS A 29 6.23 7.31 63.71
C LYS A 29 5.13 7.48 62.64
N LYS A 30 4.45 6.37 62.27
CA LYS A 30 3.12 5.93 62.72
C LYS A 30 1.96 6.59 61.96
N THR A 31 1.29 5.77 61.16
CA THR A 31 -0.13 5.81 60.78
C THR A 31 -1.04 5.96 62.02
N PRO A 32 -2.28 6.45 61.82
CA PRO A 32 -3.38 5.49 61.75
C PRO A 32 -4.43 5.79 60.67
N GLN A 33 -5.01 4.70 60.16
CA GLN A 33 -6.34 4.69 59.56
C GLN A 33 -7.40 5.06 60.61
N ALA A 34 -8.45 5.78 60.20
CA ALA A 34 -9.77 5.59 60.76
C ALA A 34 -10.86 6.00 59.75
N ALA A 35 -11.81 5.09 59.58
CA ALA A 35 -13.04 5.26 58.83
C ALA A 35 -14.01 6.22 59.54
N GLY A 36 -14.84 6.91 58.76
CA GLY A 36 -15.95 7.72 59.26
C GLY A 36 -17.02 7.91 58.20
N LYS A 37 -18.07 7.08 58.29
CA LYS A 37 -19.29 7.15 57.48
C LYS A 37 -20.16 8.37 57.84
N ARG A 38 -21.01 8.73 56.87
CA ARG A 38 -22.32 9.46 56.93
C ARG A 38 -22.30 10.98 56.81
N GLY A 39 -23.03 11.45 55.79
CA GLY A 39 -23.43 12.85 55.65
C GLY A 39 -24.21 13.12 54.35
N ARG A 40 -25.39 12.52 54.19
CA ARG A 40 -26.39 12.96 53.19
C ARG A 40 -26.75 14.43 53.47
N ARG A 41 -26.49 15.35 52.54
CA ARG A 41 -27.32 16.55 52.34
C ARG A 41 -27.37 16.92 50.86
N ARG A 42 -28.58 16.80 50.31
CA ARG A 42 -29.02 17.44 49.05
C ARG A 42 -28.96 18.95 49.22
N ARG A 43 -28.49 19.67 48.19
CA ARG A 43 -29.15 20.85 47.62
C ARG A 43 -28.50 21.24 46.29
N THR A 44 -29.26 20.96 45.23
CA THR A 44 -29.62 21.86 44.12
C THR A 44 -28.59 22.86 43.57
N GLY A 45 -28.39 22.76 42.25
CA GLY A 45 -28.38 23.95 41.39
C GLY A 45 -27.04 24.27 40.73
N LEU A 46 -26.88 23.83 39.48
CA LEU A 46 -26.54 24.63 38.29
C LEU A 46 -25.83 23.76 37.25
N ARG A 47 -26.64 23.17 36.38
CA ARG A 47 -26.23 22.86 35.01
C ARG A 47 -25.91 24.19 34.34
N LYS A 48 -24.71 24.34 33.80
CA LYS A 48 -24.44 25.28 32.71
C LYS A 48 -23.95 24.50 31.50
N ASP A 49 -24.72 24.68 30.44
CA ASP A 49 -24.49 24.23 29.09
C ASP A 49 -23.11 24.61 28.56
N ALA A 50 -22.49 23.66 27.88
CA ALA A 50 -21.55 23.94 26.80
C ALA A 50 -21.86 23.00 25.62
N SER A 51 -23.09 23.12 25.10
CA SER A 51 -23.48 22.53 23.83
C SER A 51 -22.79 23.29 22.68
N ARG A 52 -21.60 22.85 22.25
CA ARG A 52 -21.07 23.24 20.94
C ARG A 52 -21.81 22.44 19.86
N LYS A 53 -22.85 23.06 19.31
CA LYS A 53 -23.58 22.64 18.10
C LYS A 53 -22.59 22.41 16.95
N ARG A 54 -22.25 21.16 16.66
CA ARG A 54 -21.62 20.76 15.40
C ARG A 54 -22.77 20.55 14.39
N LYS A 55 -22.94 21.52 13.47
CA LYS A 55 -23.97 21.49 12.42
C LYS A 55 -23.87 20.17 11.64
N LYS A 56 -24.94 19.38 11.62
CA LYS A 56 -25.21 18.37 10.58
C LYS A 56 -25.21 19.10 9.24
N ARG A 57 -24.14 18.96 8.45
CA ARG A 57 -24.17 19.32 7.03
C ARG A 57 -24.87 18.19 6.30
N ARG A 58 -26.14 18.42 5.92
CA ARG A 58 -26.75 17.73 4.78
C ARG A 58 -25.89 18.05 3.56
N SER A 59 -25.43 17.03 2.86
CA SER A 59 -24.77 17.16 1.56
C SER A 59 -25.81 17.63 0.53
N THR A 60 -25.97 18.94 0.39
CA THR A 60 -26.54 19.52 -0.83
C THR A 60 -25.46 19.44 -1.90
N LEU A 61 -25.67 18.55 -2.88
CA LEU A 61 -24.92 18.52 -4.14
C LEU A 61 -24.90 19.94 -4.76
N PRO A 62 -23.74 20.46 -5.20
CA PRO A 62 -23.70 21.66 -6.01
C PRO A 62 -24.33 21.34 -7.37
N SER A 63 -25.47 21.96 -7.65
CA SER A 63 -26.09 21.99 -8.97
C SER A 63 -25.28 22.90 -9.90
N SER A 64 -24.22 22.39 -10.54
CA SER A 64 -23.56 23.08 -11.66
C SER A 64 -22.62 22.19 -12.49
N LEU A 65 -23.16 21.16 -13.14
CA LEU A 65 -22.50 20.55 -14.31
C LEU A 65 -23.57 20.23 -15.37
N ARG A 66 -23.93 21.24 -16.16
CA ARG A 66 -24.66 21.04 -17.42
C ARG A 66 -23.69 20.39 -18.41
N ALA A 67 -23.85 19.09 -18.62
CA ALA A 67 -23.21 18.40 -19.74
C ALA A 67 -23.68 19.05 -21.05
N ARG A 68 -22.73 19.56 -21.85
CA ARG A 68 -22.98 19.94 -23.24
C ARG A 68 -23.31 18.67 -24.03
N ARG A 69 -24.57 18.49 -24.42
CA ARG A 69 -25.01 17.51 -25.42
C ARG A 69 -24.43 17.87 -26.79
N PRO A 70 -23.71 16.99 -27.49
CA PRO A 70 -23.59 17.06 -28.94
C PRO A 70 -24.96 16.74 -29.56
N LYS A 71 -25.37 17.53 -30.56
CA LYS A 71 -26.61 17.30 -31.31
C LYS A 71 -26.43 16.10 -32.25
N GLY A 72 -27.32 15.12 -32.09
CA GLY A 72 -27.92 14.24 -33.11
C GLY A 72 -27.06 13.70 -34.25
N ALA A 73 -26.76 12.40 -34.18
CA ALA A 73 -26.75 11.52 -35.35
C ALA A 73 -27.74 10.38 -35.09
N LYS A 74 -28.61 10.09 -36.06
CA LYS A 74 -29.62 9.03 -36.00
C LYS A 74 -28.94 7.66 -35.85
N ALA A 75 -29.38 6.87 -34.88
CA ALA A 75 -28.95 5.48 -34.73
C ALA A 75 -29.52 4.64 -35.89
N GLY A 76 -28.67 4.33 -36.86
CA GLY A 76 -28.91 3.19 -37.76
C GLY A 76 -28.64 1.89 -37.00
N ASN A 77 -29.44 0.85 -37.24
CA ASN A 77 -29.15 -0.48 -36.73
C ASN A 77 -27.72 -0.88 -37.14
N PRO A 78 -26.89 -1.40 -36.22
CA PRO A 78 -25.56 -1.87 -36.59
C PRO A 78 -25.69 -3.06 -37.54
N PRO A 79 -24.85 -3.16 -38.58
CA PRO A 79 -24.84 -4.31 -39.47
C PRO A 79 -24.46 -5.60 -38.70
N PRO A 80 -24.90 -6.78 -39.16
CA PRO A 80 -24.60 -8.05 -38.51
C PRO A 80 -23.10 -8.37 -38.56
N THR A 81 -22.59 -8.81 -37.40
CA THR A 81 -21.42 -9.68 -37.19
C THR A 81 -20.10 -9.19 -37.82
N ALA A 82 -19.34 -8.42 -37.03
CA ALA A 82 -17.91 -8.21 -37.26
C ALA A 82 -17.19 -9.56 -37.39
N ALA A 83 -16.23 -9.65 -38.31
CA ALA A 83 -15.37 -10.80 -38.49
C ALA A 83 -14.79 -11.28 -37.13
N PRO A 84 -14.61 -12.60 -36.94
CA PRO A 84 -14.07 -13.13 -35.69
C PRO A 84 -12.75 -12.44 -35.36
N SER A 85 -12.67 -11.89 -34.15
CA SER A 85 -11.45 -11.19 -33.71
C SER A 85 -10.29 -12.18 -33.64
N ALA A 86 -9.08 -11.72 -33.95
CA ALA A 86 -7.89 -12.57 -33.89
C ALA A 86 -7.66 -13.09 -32.46
N ALA A 87 -7.06 -14.28 -32.31
CA ALA A 87 -6.68 -14.80 -31.01
C ALA A 87 -5.67 -13.86 -30.33
N GLY A 88 -5.97 -13.40 -29.11
CA GLY A 88 -5.11 -12.49 -28.36
C GLY A 88 -5.87 -11.67 -27.32
N VAL A 89 -5.23 -10.64 -26.78
CA VAL A 89 -5.77 -9.82 -25.68
C VAL A 89 -5.82 -8.32 -26.04
N ASN A 90 -7.00 -7.72 -25.87
CA ASN A 90 -7.13 -6.27 -25.71
C ASN A 90 -7.03 -5.95 -24.22
N LEU A 91 -5.93 -5.33 -23.80
CA LEU A 91 -5.74 -4.87 -22.44
C LEU A 91 -6.32 -3.45 -22.30
N ILE A 92 -7.35 -3.30 -21.47
CA ILE A 92 -8.14 -2.07 -21.36
C ILE A 92 -8.02 -1.52 -19.94
N GLY A 93 -7.71 -0.24 -19.79
CA GLY A 93 -7.67 0.41 -18.47
C GLY A 93 -6.97 1.76 -18.44
N LEU A 94 -6.72 2.26 -17.24
CA LEU A 94 -6.02 3.53 -16.97
C LEU A 94 -4.49 3.40 -17.15
N ILE A 95 -4.03 2.85 -18.26
CA ILE A 95 -2.65 2.40 -18.47
C ILE A 95 -1.63 3.52 -18.32
N ARG A 96 -2.00 4.76 -18.67
CA ARG A 96 -1.13 5.93 -18.52
C ARG A 96 -1.22 6.62 -17.15
N ALA A 97 -2.20 6.26 -16.32
CA ALA A 97 -2.43 6.94 -15.05
C ALA A 97 -1.41 6.51 -13.98
N GLU A 98 -0.86 7.46 -13.25
CA GLU A 98 0.05 7.23 -12.12
C GLU A 98 -0.71 6.82 -10.84
N THR A 99 -1.55 5.80 -10.95
CA THR A 99 -2.35 5.22 -9.87
C THR A 99 -2.04 3.74 -9.68
N GLY A 100 -2.49 3.15 -8.56
CA GLY A 100 -2.37 1.70 -8.35
C GLY A 100 -3.12 0.85 -9.39
N ILE A 101 -4.26 1.35 -9.90
CA ILE A 101 -5.03 0.68 -10.95
C ILE A 101 -4.29 0.77 -12.30
N GLY A 102 -3.76 1.94 -12.63
CA GLY A 102 -2.94 2.10 -13.84
C GLY A 102 -1.69 1.24 -13.81
N GLU A 103 -1.04 1.15 -12.64
CA GLU A 103 0.11 0.26 -12.46
C GLU A 103 -0.27 -1.21 -12.65
N SER A 104 -1.39 -1.65 -12.06
CA SER A 104 -1.94 -2.99 -12.25
C SER A 104 -2.06 -3.35 -13.74
N GLY A 105 -2.55 -2.43 -14.58
CA GLY A 105 -2.61 -2.65 -16.03
C GLY A 105 -1.21 -2.72 -16.68
N ARG A 106 -0.27 -1.86 -16.28
CA ARG A 106 1.12 -1.93 -16.78
C ARG A 106 1.84 -3.22 -16.36
N LEU A 107 1.54 -3.77 -15.18
CA LEU A 107 2.06 -5.07 -14.72
C LEU A 107 1.49 -6.23 -15.55
N ALA A 108 0.20 -6.16 -15.91
CA ALA A 108 -0.38 -7.15 -16.84
C ALA A 108 0.21 -7.08 -18.24
N ALA A 109 0.49 -5.87 -18.77
CA ALA A 109 1.21 -5.71 -20.03
C ALA A 109 2.61 -6.35 -19.98
N ARG A 110 3.36 -6.16 -18.87
CA ARG A 110 4.65 -6.85 -18.67
C ARG A 110 4.48 -8.36 -18.63
N ALA A 111 3.47 -8.86 -17.94
CA ALA A 111 3.20 -10.30 -17.87
C ALA A 111 2.87 -10.89 -19.26
N LEU A 112 1.97 -10.26 -20.03
CA LEU A 112 1.62 -10.66 -21.39
C LEU A 112 2.83 -10.64 -22.33
N GLN A 113 3.71 -9.63 -22.21
CA GLN A 113 4.95 -9.52 -22.99
C GLN A 113 5.92 -10.70 -22.78
N THR A 114 5.77 -11.47 -21.70
CA THR A 114 6.55 -12.70 -21.46
C THR A 114 5.98 -13.95 -22.13
N THR A 115 4.78 -13.85 -22.70
CA THR A 115 4.06 -14.95 -23.35
C THR A 115 4.11 -14.84 -24.87
N ARG A 116 3.53 -15.81 -25.59
CA ARG A 116 3.34 -15.73 -27.05
C ARG A 116 1.99 -15.12 -27.45
N ILE A 117 1.19 -14.67 -26.49
CA ILE A 117 -0.15 -14.13 -26.73
C ILE A 117 -0.03 -12.75 -27.38
N PRO A 118 -0.56 -12.56 -28.61
CA PRO A 118 -0.66 -11.23 -29.19
C PRO A 118 -1.52 -10.33 -28.31
N PHE A 119 -1.06 -9.11 -28.04
CA PHE A 119 -1.87 -8.15 -27.28
C PHE A 119 -1.67 -6.72 -27.76
N GLY A 120 -2.68 -5.90 -27.52
CA GLY A 120 -2.68 -4.46 -27.74
C GLY A 120 -3.46 -3.75 -26.64
N ILE A 121 -3.23 -2.45 -26.51
CA ILE A 121 -3.69 -1.65 -25.37
C ILE A 121 -4.72 -0.62 -25.81
N LEU A 122 -5.81 -0.53 -25.06
CA LEU A 122 -6.80 0.53 -25.14
C LEU A 122 -6.77 1.35 -23.84
N ASN A 123 -6.07 2.48 -23.86
CA ASN A 123 -6.05 3.40 -22.72
C ASN A 123 -7.41 4.09 -22.56
N CYS A 124 -7.95 4.12 -21.34
CA CYS A 124 -9.31 4.57 -21.06
C CYS A 124 -9.35 5.62 -19.95
N PRO A 125 -9.01 6.90 -20.23
CA PRO A 125 -8.91 7.97 -19.23
C PRO A 125 -10.28 8.56 -18.89
N VAL A 126 -11.25 7.73 -18.53
CA VAL A 126 -12.69 8.11 -18.51
C VAL A 126 -13.27 8.33 -17.12
N TYR A 127 -12.47 8.12 -16.07
CA TYR A 127 -12.89 8.37 -14.71
C TYR A 127 -11.71 8.89 -13.86
N GLY A 128 -12.02 9.86 -13.01
CA GLY A 128 -11.06 10.52 -12.13
C GLY A 128 -10.18 11.56 -12.83
N ASP A 129 -9.84 12.61 -12.08
CA ASP A 129 -8.88 13.63 -12.50
C ASP A 129 -7.47 13.15 -12.12
N TYR A 130 -6.99 12.16 -12.86
CA TYR A 130 -5.66 11.59 -12.68
C TYR A 130 -4.69 12.24 -13.66
N ARG A 131 -3.45 12.41 -13.20
CA ARG A 131 -2.33 12.55 -14.14
C ARG A 131 -2.30 11.29 -15.04
N ASN A 132 -1.99 11.49 -16.31
CA ASN A 132 -2.08 10.48 -17.37
C ASN A 132 -0.87 10.58 -18.32
N GLU A 133 0.32 10.73 -17.74
CA GLU A 133 1.55 11.06 -18.48
C GLU A 133 2.54 9.88 -18.55
N ASP A 134 2.21 8.72 -17.97
CA ASP A 134 3.05 7.53 -18.10
C ASP A 134 2.95 6.95 -19.52
N MET A 135 4.02 7.11 -20.29
CA MET A 135 4.10 6.68 -21.70
C MET A 135 4.78 5.32 -21.89
N THR A 136 5.08 4.58 -20.81
CA THR A 136 5.88 3.32 -20.85
C THR A 136 5.35 2.32 -21.88
N TRP A 137 4.02 2.25 -22.05
CA TRP A 137 3.35 1.29 -22.92
C TRP A 137 2.67 1.91 -24.16
N ALA A 138 2.93 3.18 -24.47
CA ALA A 138 2.30 3.86 -25.60
C ALA A 138 2.56 3.16 -26.95
N HIS A 139 3.71 2.49 -27.09
CA HIS A 139 4.08 1.72 -28.29
C HIS A 139 3.21 0.47 -28.54
N LYS A 140 2.39 0.05 -27.59
CA LYS A 140 1.42 -1.06 -27.72
C LYS A 140 -0.03 -0.59 -27.85
N GLU A 141 -0.27 0.72 -27.84
CA GLU A 141 -1.62 1.25 -27.97
C GLU A 141 -2.18 1.03 -29.37
N ILE A 142 -3.44 0.63 -29.44
CA ILE A 142 -4.18 0.36 -30.68
C ILE A 142 -5.42 1.26 -30.77
N GLN A 143 -5.97 1.45 -31.97
CA GLN A 143 -7.11 2.35 -32.19
C GLN A 143 -8.46 1.72 -31.85
N GLY A 144 -8.54 0.40 -31.79
CA GLY A 144 -9.77 -0.34 -31.51
C GLY A 144 -9.48 -1.80 -31.18
N PRO A 145 -10.46 -2.54 -30.64
CA PRO A 145 -10.25 -3.91 -30.16
C PRO A 145 -9.98 -4.89 -31.31
N ALA A 146 -8.74 -5.37 -31.41
CA ALA A 146 -8.28 -6.26 -32.47
C ALA A 146 -8.42 -7.76 -32.12
N TYR A 147 -8.53 -8.08 -30.83
CA TYR A 147 -8.45 -9.46 -30.35
C TYR A 147 -9.76 -9.99 -29.74
N ASN A 148 -9.87 -11.30 -29.60
CA ASN A 148 -11.04 -12.03 -29.11
C ASN A 148 -11.22 -12.00 -27.58
N VAL A 149 -10.19 -11.61 -26.82
CA VAL A 149 -10.29 -11.46 -25.35
C VAL A 149 -10.12 -10.00 -24.95
N ASN A 150 -10.97 -9.53 -24.06
CA ASN A 150 -10.80 -8.25 -23.36
C ASN A 150 -10.41 -8.51 -21.92
N ILE A 151 -9.33 -7.88 -21.44
CA ILE A 151 -8.97 -7.87 -20.01
C ILE A 151 -9.03 -6.43 -19.52
N PHE A 152 -9.96 -6.16 -18.62
CA PHE A 152 -10.26 -4.85 -18.09
C PHE A 152 -9.56 -4.64 -16.74
N HIS A 153 -8.43 -3.91 -16.71
CA HIS A 153 -7.76 -3.50 -15.47
C HIS A 153 -8.41 -2.25 -14.88
N ILE A 154 -9.67 -2.42 -14.47
CA ILE A 154 -10.55 -1.43 -13.85
C ILE A 154 -11.51 -2.17 -12.90
N ASN A 155 -12.02 -1.48 -11.89
CA ASN A 155 -12.92 -2.08 -10.91
C ASN A 155 -14.36 -2.18 -11.44
N GLY A 156 -15.16 -3.10 -10.86
CA GLY A 156 -16.53 -3.36 -11.27
C GLY A 156 -17.43 -2.13 -11.31
N ASN A 157 -17.21 -1.18 -10.38
CA ASN A 157 -17.96 0.07 -10.30
C ASN A 157 -17.69 1.07 -11.43
N THR A 158 -16.65 0.86 -12.25
CA THR A 158 -16.30 1.74 -13.37
C THR A 158 -16.50 1.10 -14.74
N MET A 159 -16.88 -0.17 -14.81
CA MET A 159 -17.12 -0.91 -16.05
C MET A 159 -18.11 -0.17 -16.97
N LYS A 160 -19.19 0.37 -16.42
CA LYS A 160 -20.20 1.14 -17.18
C LYS A 160 -19.59 2.32 -17.92
N HIS A 161 -18.71 3.09 -17.27
CA HIS A 161 -18.06 4.26 -17.89
C HIS A 161 -17.14 3.88 -19.05
N VAL A 162 -16.49 2.72 -18.97
CA VAL A 162 -15.65 2.21 -20.05
C VAL A 162 -16.49 1.79 -21.25
N VAL A 163 -17.62 1.12 -21.01
CA VAL A 163 -18.57 0.76 -22.07
C VAL A 163 -19.22 2.00 -22.69
N GLU A 164 -19.56 3.02 -21.90
CA GLU A 164 -20.07 4.30 -22.41
C GLU A 164 -19.04 5.04 -23.27
N HIS A 165 -17.75 4.94 -22.94
CA HIS A 165 -16.68 5.60 -23.68
C HIS A 165 -16.37 4.95 -25.03
N PHE A 166 -16.18 3.63 -25.05
CA PHE A 166 -15.83 2.90 -26.27
C PHE A 166 -17.04 2.41 -27.07
N GLY A 167 -18.23 2.40 -26.47
CA GLY A 167 -19.44 1.84 -27.03
C GLY A 167 -19.63 0.34 -26.73
N ALA A 168 -20.88 -0.12 -26.78
CA ALA A 168 -21.25 -1.51 -26.48
C ALA A 168 -20.59 -2.56 -27.41
N SER A 169 -20.20 -2.14 -28.63
CA SER A 169 -19.48 -2.98 -29.58
C SER A 169 -18.11 -3.46 -29.08
N LEU A 170 -17.54 -2.82 -28.06
CA LEU A 170 -16.33 -3.28 -27.37
C LEU A 170 -16.49 -4.71 -26.85
N LEU A 171 -17.68 -5.05 -26.34
CA LEU A 171 -17.96 -6.32 -25.67
C LEU A 171 -18.38 -7.42 -26.66
N HIS A 172 -18.99 -7.05 -27.78
CA HIS A 172 -19.62 -7.99 -28.70
C HIS A 172 -18.61 -8.95 -29.33
N GLY A 173 -18.93 -10.25 -29.31
CA GLY A 173 -18.12 -11.30 -29.93
C GLY A 173 -16.76 -11.54 -29.25
N ARG A 174 -16.58 -11.09 -28.00
CA ARG A 174 -15.34 -11.24 -27.23
C ARG A 174 -15.60 -11.86 -25.86
N TYR A 175 -14.57 -12.49 -25.30
CA TYR A 175 -14.56 -12.96 -23.93
C TYR A 175 -14.06 -11.85 -23.01
N ASN A 176 -14.90 -11.38 -22.09
CA ASN A 176 -14.66 -10.20 -21.27
C ASN A 176 -14.29 -10.60 -19.84
N ILE A 177 -13.07 -10.23 -19.43
CA ILE A 177 -12.49 -10.54 -18.12
C ILE A 177 -12.25 -9.25 -17.36
N GLY A 178 -12.84 -9.09 -16.18
CA GLY A 178 -12.56 -7.95 -15.30
C GLY A 178 -11.43 -8.27 -14.34
N PHE A 179 -10.43 -7.40 -14.19
CA PHE A 179 -9.38 -7.54 -13.18
C PHE A 179 -9.64 -6.56 -12.04
N TRP A 180 -10.21 -7.06 -10.94
CA TRP A 180 -10.77 -6.22 -9.87
C TRP A 180 -9.91 -6.22 -8.61
N HIS A 181 -9.88 -5.06 -7.96
CA HIS A 181 -9.23 -4.84 -6.67
C HIS A 181 -10.27 -4.48 -5.62
N TRP A 182 -10.13 -5.08 -4.45
CA TRP A 182 -10.95 -4.77 -3.28
C TRP A 182 -10.18 -5.11 -2.01
N GLU A 183 -10.41 -4.41 -0.90
CA GLU A 183 -9.58 -4.61 0.31
C GLU A 183 -10.33 -5.20 1.51
N LEU A 184 -11.64 -5.04 1.58
CA LEU A 184 -12.42 -5.49 2.75
C LEU A 184 -13.16 -6.81 2.50
N PRO A 185 -13.61 -7.52 3.55
CA PRO A 185 -14.20 -8.85 3.41
C PRO A 185 -15.50 -8.90 2.60
N GLU A 186 -16.23 -7.78 2.48
CA GLU A 186 -17.52 -7.68 1.82
C GLU A 186 -17.44 -6.77 0.60
N LEU A 187 -17.83 -7.30 -0.57
CA LEU A 187 -17.87 -6.55 -1.82
C LEU A 187 -19.13 -5.66 -1.88
N PRO A 188 -19.00 -4.32 -2.02
CA PRO A 188 -20.14 -3.41 -2.04
C PRO A 188 -21.09 -3.62 -3.22
N ASP A 189 -22.37 -3.25 -3.07
CA ASP A 189 -23.40 -3.36 -4.12
C ASP A 189 -23.02 -2.66 -5.42
N PHE A 190 -22.41 -1.48 -5.32
CA PHE A 190 -22.03 -0.69 -6.50
C PHE A 190 -20.89 -1.33 -7.32
N TYR A 191 -20.18 -2.35 -6.80
CA TYR A 191 -19.24 -3.16 -7.59
C TYR A 191 -19.98 -4.24 -8.40
N ALA A 192 -21.09 -4.76 -7.88
CA ALA A 192 -21.77 -5.92 -8.46
C ALA A 192 -22.43 -5.61 -9.82
N GLU A 193 -22.78 -4.35 -10.09
CA GLU A 193 -23.25 -3.93 -11.41
C GLU A 193 -22.24 -4.26 -12.52
N GLY A 194 -20.94 -4.31 -12.20
CA GLY A 194 -19.89 -4.65 -13.16
C GLY A 194 -19.99 -6.07 -13.74
N PHE A 195 -20.61 -7.02 -13.02
CA PHE A 195 -20.71 -8.42 -13.48
C PHE A 195 -21.49 -8.56 -14.78
N GLN A 196 -22.46 -7.67 -15.06
CA GLN A 196 -23.28 -7.75 -16.28
C GLN A 196 -22.48 -7.60 -17.58
N TYR A 197 -21.26 -7.07 -17.51
CA TYR A 197 -20.39 -6.82 -18.67
C TYR A 197 -19.36 -7.92 -18.91
N LEU A 198 -19.29 -8.92 -18.02
CA LEU A 198 -18.16 -9.85 -17.92
C LEU A 198 -18.61 -11.30 -18.03
N GLN A 199 -17.67 -12.17 -18.39
CA GLN A 199 -17.81 -13.62 -18.31
C GLN A 199 -16.99 -14.20 -17.16
N GLU A 200 -15.93 -13.49 -16.72
CA GLU A 200 -15.03 -13.93 -15.66
C GLU A 200 -14.45 -12.72 -14.92
N VAL A 201 -14.08 -12.89 -13.65
CA VAL A 201 -13.35 -11.89 -12.86
C VAL A 201 -12.02 -12.46 -12.39
N TRP A 202 -10.94 -11.72 -12.62
CA TRP A 202 -9.62 -11.96 -12.06
C TRP A 202 -9.37 -11.04 -10.87
N ALA A 203 -8.62 -11.53 -9.90
CA ALA A 203 -8.23 -10.79 -8.72
C ALA A 203 -6.74 -10.99 -8.41
N PRO A 204 -6.04 -9.95 -7.87
CA PRO A 204 -4.59 -9.97 -7.69
C PRO A 204 -4.11 -10.82 -6.52
N SER A 205 -5.00 -11.25 -5.64
CA SER A 205 -4.67 -12.13 -4.51
C SER A 205 -5.81 -13.09 -4.23
N ALA A 206 -5.49 -14.20 -3.58
CA ALA A 206 -6.47 -15.19 -3.11
C ALA A 206 -7.48 -14.55 -2.15
N TYR A 207 -7.05 -13.61 -1.30
CA TYR A 207 -7.93 -12.86 -0.42
C TYR A 207 -8.99 -12.06 -1.19
N VAL A 208 -8.58 -11.32 -2.23
CA VAL A 208 -9.53 -10.54 -3.05
C VAL A 208 -10.44 -11.45 -3.85
N ALA A 209 -9.89 -12.52 -4.44
CA ALA A 209 -10.68 -13.51 -5.16
C ALA A 209 -11.77 -14.10 -4.27
N ALA A 210 -11.42 -14.50 -3.04
CA ALA A 210 -12.38 -15.05 -2.08
C ALA A 210 -13.46 -14.05 -1.68
N ASN A 211 -13.14 -12.77 -1.52
CA ASN A 211 -14.13 -11.75 -1.17
C ASN A 211 -15.10 -11.44 -2.31
N ILE A 212 -14.60 -11.37 -3.56
CA ILE A 212 -15.45 -11.18 -4.73
C ILE A 212 -16.33 -12.42 -4.97
N ALA A 213 -15.79 -13.63 -4.81
CA ALA A 213 -16.50 -14.89 -5.02
C ALA A 213 -17.75 -15.05 -4.15
N LYS A 214 -17.78 -14.46 -2.94
CA LYS A 214 -18.96 -14.49 -2.06
C LYS A 214 -20.21 -13.85 -2.67
N ARG A 215 -20.05 -12.92 -3.62
CA ARG A 215 -21.17 -12.24 -4.32
C ARG A 215 -21.18 -12.45 -5.82
N SER A 216 -20.15 -13.04 -6.40
CA SER A 216 -20.05 -13.14 -7.85
C SER A 216 -20.97 -14.22 -8.40
N PRO A 217 -21.76 -13.92 -9.45
CA PRO A 217 -22.43 -14.93 -10.25
C PRO A 217 -21.48 -15.55 -11.30
N LEU A 218 -20.24 -15.08 -11.40
CA LEU A 218 -19.25 -15.47 -12.41
C LEU A 218 -18.08 -16.25 -11.76
N PRO A 219 -17.30 -17.01 -12.54
CA PRO A 219 -16.03 -17.52 -12.07
C PRO A 219 -15.10 -16.39 -11.59
N VAL A 220 -14.47 -16.60 -10.44
CA VAL A 220 -13.48 -15.67 -9.88
C VAL A 220 -12.13 -16.38 -9.76
N ILE A 221 -11.14 -15.91 -10.51
CA ILE A 221 -9.82 -16.54 -10.59
C ILE A 221 -8.76 -15.63 -9.94
N HIS A 222 -7.88 -16.24 -9.16
CA HIS A 222 -6.70 -15.54 -8.66
C HIS A 222 -5.60 -15.52 -9.73
N ILE A 223 -5.27 -14.33 -10.23
CA ILE A 223 -4.13 -14.06 -11.11
C ILE A 223 -3.30 -12.96 -10.46
N PRO A 224 -2.13 -13.27 -9.87
CA PRO A 224 -1.33 -12.29 -9.15
C PRO A 224 -0.66 -11.29 -10.09
N HIS A 225 -0.25 -10.14 -9.54
CA HIS A 225 0.59 -9.19 -10.26
C HIS A 225 2.01 -9.73 -10.48
N GLY A 226 2.53 -9.54 -11.69
CA GLY A 226 3.92 -9.83 -12.04
C GLY A 226 4.84 -8.67 -11.69
N ILE A 227 5.61 -8.80 -10.62
CA ILE A 227 6.46 -7.77 -10.02
C ILE A 227 7.84 -7.77 -10.65
N GLU A 228 8.18 -6.62 -11.20
CA GLU A 228 9.52 -6.28 -11.67
C GLU A 228 9.76 -4.80 -11.40
N VAL A 229 10.92 -4.50 -10.83
CA VAL A 229 11.28 -3.13 -10.42
C VAL A 229 12.59 -2.74 -11.07
N ALA A 230 12.51 -1.81 -12.00
CA ALA A 230 13.66 -1.10 -12.55
C ALA A 230 13.81 0.27 -11.86
N TYR A 231 15.03 0.68 -11.58
CA TYR A 231 15.35 1.97 -10.97
C TYR A 231 16.70 2.49 -11.46
N ASP A 232 16.89 3.80 -11.40
CA ASP A 232 18.17 4.43 -11.65
C ASP A 232 18.98 4.51 -10.34
N ALA A 233 20.14 3.86 -10.31
CA ALA A 233 21.02 3.86 -9.14
C ALA A 233 21.64 5.25 -8.85
N ALA A 234 21.65 6.17 -9.81
CA ALA A 234 22.07 7.55 -9.59
C ALA A 234 21.11 8.33 -8.67
N MET A 235 19.82 7.92 -8.62
CA MET A 235 18.83 8.46 -7.70
C MET A 235 18.97 7.82 -6.31
N ASN A 236 20.08 8.14 -5.64
CA ASN A 236 20.42 7.63 -4.32
C ASN A 236 19.87 8.52 -3.19
N ARG A 237 20.29 8.27 -1.95
CA ARG A 237 19.85 9.06 -0.78
C ARG A 237 20.14 10.56 -0.92
N THR A 238 21.30 10.94 -1.47
CA THR A 238 21.66 12.34 -1.71
C THR A 238 20.66 13.02 -2.65
N TYR A 239 20.24 12.35 -3.73
CA TYR A 239 19.20 12.86 -4.65
C TYR A 239 17.89 13.18 -3.92
N PHE A 240 17.51 12.36 -2.93
CA PHE A 240 16.31 12.55 -2.13
C PHE A 240 16.51 13.42 -0.88
N GLY A 241 17.72 13.94 -0.63
CA GLY A 241 18.03 14.69 0.60
C GLY A 241 17.97 13.84 1.88
N LEU A 242 18.21 12.53 1.77
CA LEU A 242 18.14 11.58 2.87
C LEU A 242 19.53 11.34 3.50
N PRO A 243 19.59 11.02 4.80
CA PRO A 243 20.86 10.79 5.49
C PRO A 243 21.48 9.42 5.16
N ASP A 244 22.79 9.40 4.92
CA ASP A 244 23.56 8.17 4.63
C ASP A 244 24.03 7.41 5.88
N ASN A 245 23.99 8.06 7.05
CA ASN A 245 24.62 7.55 8.27
C ASN A 245 23.66 6.78 9.21
N ARG A 246 22.50 6.33 8.72
CA ARG A 246 21.49 5.64 9.52
C ARG A 246 20.68 4.63 8.71
N PHE A 247 20.05 3.69 9.42
CA PHE A 247 19.13 2.73 8.84
C PHE A 247 17.78 3.40 8.52
N LEU A 248 17.36 3.41 7.25
CA LEU A 248 16.14 4.08 6.81
C LEU A 248 14.99 3.08 6.59
N PHE A 249 13.94 3.24 7.38
CA PHE A 249 12.64 2.67 7.09
C PHE A 249 11.88 3.56 6.11
N CYS A 250 11.15 2.97 5.18
CA CYS A 250 10.29 3.68 4.25
C CYS A 250 8.85 3.18 4.38
N SER A 251 7.90 4.11 4.45
CA SER A 251 6.48 3.83 4.33
C SER A 251 5.90 4.77 3.29
N MET A 252 5.02 4.26 2.44
CA MET A 252 4.41 5.03 1.36
C MET A 252 2.90 4.82 1.33
N TYR A 253 2.16 5.88 1.07
CA TYR A 253 0.73 5.79 0.82
C TYR A 253 0.22 6.95 -0.04
N ASP A 254 -1.02 6.83 -0.48
CA ASP A 254 -1.74 7.85 -1.24
C ASP A 254 -2.96 8.31 -0.43
N THR A 255 -3.18 9.61 -0.32
CA THR A 255 -4.34 10.17 0.38
C THR A 255 -5.66 9.77 -0.29
N GLN A 256 -5.66 9.54 -1.60
CA GLN A 256 -6.83 9.04 -2.34
C GLN A 256 -7.15 7.56 -2.04
N SER A 257 -6.23 6.84 -1.36
CA SER A 257 -6.42 5.46 -0.91
C SER A 257 -6.91 5.32 0.54
N PHE A 258 -7.34 6.42 1.16
CA PHE A 258 -7.78 6.55 2.55
C PHE A 258 -6.66 6.31 3.57
N GLN A 259 -6.25 7.40 4.25
CA GLN A 259 -5.19 7.36 5.24
C GLN A 259 -5.48 6.37 6.37
N GLU A 260 -6.74 6.21 6.77
CA GLU A 260 -7.15 5.28 7.82
C GLU A 260 -6.91 3.82 7.43
N ARG A 261 -7.12 3.46 6.17
CA ARG A 261 -6.86 2.11 5.66
C ARG A 261 -5.35 1.85 5.55
N LYS A 262 -4.58 2.79 5.03
CA LYS A 262 -3.12 2.66 4.85
C LYS A 262 -2.35 2.80 6.17
N ASN A 263 -2.94 3.52 7.12
CA ASN A 263 -2.53 3.63 8.52
C ASN A 263 -1.06 4.06 8.75
N PRO A 264 -0.59 5.17 8.13
CA PRO A 264 0.76 5.67 8.33
C PRO A 264 1.03 6.07 9.79
N LEU A 265 -0.02 6.39 10.56
CA LEU A 265 0.09 6.75 11.98
C LEU A 265 0.61 5.58 12.82
N ALA A 266 0.16 4.35 12.57
CA ALA A 266 0.69 3.18 13.26
C ALA A 266 2.17 2.94 12.93
N VAL A 267 2.61 3.24 11.70
CA VAL A 267 4.04 3.15 11.33
C VAL A 267 4.86 4.16 12.13
N ILE A 268 4.39 5.41 12.20
CA ILE A 268 5.04 6.46 12.99
C ILE A 268 5.09 6.08 14.47
N GLU A 269 4.00 5.55 15.03
CA GLU A 269 3.94 5.11 16.42
C GLU A 269 4.87 3.92 16.70
N ALA A 270 4.91 2.94 15.81
CA ALA A 270 5.83 1.82 15.91
C ALA A 270 7.30 2.28 15.87
N PHE A 271 7.63 3.23 15.00
CA PHE A 271 8.97 3.80 14.92
C PHE A 271 9.35 4.53 16.22
N LYS A 272 8.47 5.38 16.75
CA LYS A 272 8.69 6.07 18.04
C LYS A 272 8.78 5.12 19.22
N THR A 273 8.12 3.96 19.14
CA THR A 273 8.21 2.90 20.15
C THR A 273 9.52 2.11 20.00
N ALA A 274 10.10 2.08 18.80
CA ALA A 274 11.34 1.38 18.50
C ALA A 274 12.59 2.18 18.88
N PHE A 275 12.57 3.50 18.68
CA PHE A 275 13.73 4.38 18.77
C PHE A 275 13.41 5.68 19.49
N ASP A 276 14.32 6.11 20.36
CA ASP A 276 14.22 7.41 21.03
C ASP A 276 14.37 8.56 20.02
N LYS A 277 13.83 9.74 20.38
CA LYS A 277 13.85 10.94 19.52
C LYS A 277 15.26 11.39 19.08
N ASP A 278 16.30 11.05 19.84
CA ASP A 278 17.68 11.43 19.55
C ASP A 278 18.53 10.24 19.08
N ASP A 279 17.92 9.08 18.82
CA ASP A 279 18.63 7.89 18.35
C ASP A 279 19.18 8.10 16.93
N PRO A 280 20.52 8.07 16.73
CA PRO A 280 21.13 8.31 15.42
C PRO A 280 21.08 7.07 14.51
N SER A 281 20.74 5.89 15.03
CA SER A 281 20.86 4.62 14.30
C SER A 281 19.78 4.42 13.24
N ALA A 282 18.65 5.10 13.35
CA ALA A 282 17.49 4.89 12.49
C ALA A 282 16.81 6.20 12.05
N GLY A 283 16.08 6.12 10.94
CA GLY A 283 15.18 7.17 10.44
C GLY A 283 13.98 6.56 9.73
N LEU A 284 12.91 7.33 9.61
CA LEU A 284 11.68 6.94 8.91
C LEU A 284 11.38 7.94 7.81
N VAL A 285 11.25 7.47 6.58
CA VAL A 285 10.74 8.24 5.45
C VAL A 285 9.27 7.88 5.26
N VAL A 286 8.39 8.88 5.36
CA VAL A 286 6.96 8.73 5.06
C VAL A 286 6.67 9.46 3.75
N LYS A 287 6.56 8.70 2.66
CA LYS A 287 6.18 9.23 1.35
C LYS A 287 4.67 9.32 1.24
N VAL A 288 4.17 10.49 0.87
CA VAL A 288 2.74 10.74 0.67
C VAL A 288 2.49 11.23 -0.75
N ASN A 289 1.61 10.56 -1.48
CA ASN A 289 1.10 11.04 -2.76
C ASN A 289 -0.18 11.85 -2.56
N ASN A 290 -0.43 12.81 -3.47
CA ASN A 290 -1.62 13.66 -3.46
C ASN A 290 -1.83 14.41 -2.12
N ALA A 291 -0.74 14.86 -1.51
CA ALA A 291 -0.74 15.53 -0.21
C ALA A 291 -1.64 16.78 -0.17
N GLY A 292 -1.76 17.50 -1.30
CA GLY A 292 -2.63 18.68 -1.40
C GLY A 292 -4.14 18.39 -1.39
N MET A 293 -4.56 17.13 -1.58
CA MET A 293 -5.98 16.79 -1.68
C MET A 293 -6.70 16.75 -0.33
N ILE A 294 -5.98 16.41 0.75
CA ILE A 294 -6.51 16.33 2.12
C ILE A 294 -5.53 17.04 3.07
N PRO A 295 -5.56 18.38 3.16
CA PRO A 295 -4.60 19.14 3.98
C PRO A 295 -4.58 18.73 5.47
N ASP A 296 -5.74 18.31 6.00
CA ASP A 296 -5.85 17.87 7.40
C ASP A 296 -5.02 16.60 7.69
N ASP A 297 -4.89 15.69 6.72
CA ASP A 297 -4.09 14.47 6.86
C ASP A 297 -2.60 14.81 7.00
N ILE A 298 -2.12 15.72 6.15
CA ILE A 298 -0.73 16.20 6.18
C ILE A 298 -0.45 17.00 7.45
N ALA A 299 -1.38 17.88 7.85
CA ALA A 299 -1.27 18.62 9.10
C ALA A 299 -1.21 17.68 10.32
N LEU A 300 -1.95 16.56 10.28
CA LEU A 300 -1.87 15.53 11.31
C LEU A 300 -0.50 14.86 11.32
N LEU A 301 0.05 14.47 10.16
CA LEU A 301 1.40 13.90 10.08
C LEU A 301 2.47 14.82 10.67
N HIS A 302 2.46 16.11 10.31
CA HIS A 302 3.41 17.08 10.88
C HIS A 302 3.23 17.24 12.39
N ARG A 303 1.98 17.26 12.88
CA ARG A 303 1.70 17.35 14.32
C ARG A 303 2.23 16.14 15.07
N VAL A 304 1.98 14.92 14.57
CA VAL A 304 2.43 13.72 15.25
C VAL A 304 3.94 13.52 15.11
N THR A 305 4.60 14.07 14.10
CA THR A 305 6.06 13.95 13.94
C THR A 305 6.85 15.11 14.56
N ALA A 306 6.17 16.12 15.09
CA ALA A 306 6.80 17.24 15.77
C ALA A 306 7.76 16.78 16.88
N GLY A 307 9.01 17.26 16.85
CA GLY A 307 10.07 16.89 17.78
C GLY A 307 10.82 15.60 17.46
N PHE A 308 10.54 14.95 16.32
CA PHE A 308 11.24 13.76 15.84
C PHE A 308 11.91 14.04 14.49
N PRO A 309 13.09 14.70 14.48
CA PRO A 309 13.77 15.12 13.23
C PRO A 309 14.22 13.96 12.33
N GLN A 310 14.29 12.73 12.87
CA GLN A 310 14.58 11.52 12.12
C GLN A 310 13.38 10.96 11.33
N ILE A 311 12.18 11.53 11.51
CA ILE A 311 10.99 11.20 10.71
C ILE A 311 10.83 12.27 9.63
N MET A 312 11.06 11.89 8.38
CA MET A 312 11.05 12.76 7.22
C MET A 312 9.76 12.52 6.42
N ILE A 313 8.91 13.54 6.34
CA ILE A 313 7.72 13.51 5.48
C ILE A 313 8.13 13.97 4.08
N MET A 314 7.83 13.16 3.06
CA MET A 314 8.06 13.49 1.66
C MET A 314 6.71 13.55 0.94
N ASP A 315 6.21 14.75 0.69
CA ASP A 315 4.87 15.01 0.18
C ASP A 315 4.85 15.46 -1.30
N ARG A 316 6.02 15.65 -1.92
CA ARG A 316 6.15 15.88 -3.37
C ARG A 316 5.71 14.68 -4.19
N THR A 317 5.04 14.88 -5.31
CA THR A 317 4.74 13.81 -6.27
C THR A 317 6.05 13.30 -6.89
N LEU A 318 6.23 11.97 -6.92
CA LEU A 318 7.38 11.32 -7.54
C LEU A 318 6.91 10.55 -8.77
N ALA A 319 7.72 10.57 -9.83
CA ALA A 319 7.52 9.67 -10.95
C ALA A 319 7.80 8.21 -10.53
N ARG A 320 7.31 7.24 -11.32
CA ARG A 320 7.44 5.82 -10.98
C ARG A 320 8.89 5.37 -10.77
N HIS A 321 9.81 5.82 -11.63
CA HIS A 321 11.23 5.48 -11.52
C HIS A 321 11.86 6.08 -10.24
N GLU A 322 11.43 7.27 -9.80
CA GLU A 322 11.85 7.87 -8.54
C GLU A 322 11.30 7.12 -7.33
N VAL A 323 10.05 6.65 -7.38
CA VAL A 323 9.47 5.80 -6.32
C VAL A 323 10.30 4.53 -6.17
N ASN A 324 10.62 3.86 -7.29
CA ASN A 324 11.44 2.65 -7.28
C ASN A 324 12.84 2.92 -6.71
N ALA A 325 13.46 4.04 -7.09
CA ALA A 325 14.75 4.45 -6.56
C ALA A 325 14.71 4.78 -5.06
N LEU A 326 13.63 5.40 -4.57
CA LEU A 326 13.42 5.67 -3.15
C LEU A 326 13.32 4.37 -2.32
N ILE A 327 12.59 3.37 -2.81
CA ILE A 327 12.56 2.03 -2.19
C ILE A 327 13.98 1.42 -2.22
N ALA A 328 14.67 1.51 -3.35
CA ALA A 328 16.00 0.95 -3.52
C ALA A 328 17.06 1.60 -2.63
N CYS A 329 16.97 2.91 -2.36
CA CYS A 329 17.95 3.63 -1.56
C CYS A 329 17.64 3.61 -0.04
N THR A 330 16.49 3.10 0.38
CA THR A 330 16.14 2.85 1.78
C THR A 330 16.46 1.40 2.18
N ASP A 331 16.44 1.10 3.48
CA ASP A 331 16.93 -0.19 4.01
C ASP A 331 15.82 -1.17 4.35
N SER A 332 14.59 -0.70 4.59
CA SER A 332 13.43 -1.54 4.87
C SER A 332 12.14 -0.84 4.48
N PHE A 333 11.14 -1.59 4.03
CA PHE A 333 9.81 -1.07 3.75
C PHE A 333 8.81 -1.50 4.82
N VAL A 334 7.95 -0.58 5.25
CA VAL A 334 7.00 -0.79 6.34
C VAL A 334 5.59 -0.42 5.88
N SER A 335 4.63 -1.32 6.08
CA SER A 335 3.21 -1.08 5.82
C SER A 335 2.36 -1.71 6.91
N LEU A 336 1.98 -0.91 7.90
CA LEU A 336 1.04 -1.32 8.97
C LEU A 336 -0.41 -1.03 8.58
N HIS A 337 -0.75 -1.39 7.34
CA HIS A 337 -2.08 -1.18 6.78
C HIS A 337 -3.15 -1.95 7.55
N ARG A 338 -4.38 -1.46 7.49
CA ARG A 338 -5.56 -2.17 7.96
C ARG A 338 -6.11 -3.14 6.93
N ALA A 339 -5.94 -2.85 5.64
CA ALA A 339 -6.37 -3.70 4.53
C ALA A 339 -5.60 -3.36 3.24
N GLU A 340 -5.24 -4.37 2.44
CA GLU A 340 -4.65 -4.22 1.11
C GLU A 340 -5.16 -5.30 0.13
N GLY A 341 -5.33 -4.93 -1.14
CA GLY A 341 -5.74 -5.89 -2.17
C GLY A 341 -4.60 -6.80 -2.64
N PHE A 342 -3.36 -6.30 -2.59
CA PHE A 342 -2.14 -7.05 -2.95
C PHE A 342 -0.95 -6.63 -2.10
N GLY A 343 -0.69 -5.32 -1.97
CA GLY A 343 0.47 -4.81 -1.23
C GLY A 343 1.69 -4.55 -2.14
N LEU A 344 1.49 -3.80 -3.23
CA LEU A 344 2.54 -3.51 -4.23
C LEU A 344 3.86 -3.01 -3.62
N GLY A 345 3.81 -2.03 -2.71
CA GLY A 345 5.04 -1.50 -2.09
C GLY A 345 5.85 -2.55 -1.31
N LEU A 346 5.17 -3.50 -0.66
CA LEU A 346 5.82 -4.62 0.03
C LEU A 346 6.48 -5.57 -0.99
N ALA A 347 5.76 -5.94 -2.05
CA ALA A 347 6.27 -6.83 -3.08
C ALA A 347 7.45 -6.21 -3.86
N GLU A 348 7.38 -4.92 -4.18
CA GLU A 348 8.44 -4.15 -4.86
C GLU A 348 9.69 -4.06 -3.99
N ALA A 349 9.54 -3.77 -2.70
CA ALA A 349 10.64 -3.77 -1.75
C ALA A 349 11.30 -5.15 -1.62
N MET A 350 10.49 -6.22 -1.53
CA MET A 350 10.99 -7.60 -1.54
C MET A 350 11.75 -7.92 -2.84
N TYR A 351 11.23 -7.54 -4.02
CA TYR A 351 11.93 -7.70 -5.31
C TYR A 351 13.33 -7.05 -5.30
N LEU A 352 13.45 -5.88 -4.68
CA LEU A 352 14.70 -5.13 -4.51
C LEU A 352 15.61 -5.68 -3.39
N GLY A 353 15.24 -6.78 -2.74
CA GLY A 353 16.03 -7.38 -1.65
C GLY A 353 15.99 -6.55 -0.37
N LYS A 354 14.88 -5.86 -0.12
CA LYS A 354 14.66 -5.13 1.13
C LYS A 354 13.82 -5.97 2.09
N PRO A 355 14.22 -6.10 3.37
CA PRO A 355 13.36 -6.68 4.39
C PRO A 355 12.11 -5.81 4.56
N VAL A 356 10.95 -6.46 4.68
CA VAL A 356 9.67 -5.77 4.83
C VAL A 356 9.01 -6.07 6.17
N ILE A 357 8.33 -5.06 6.74
CA ILE A 357 7.45 -5.20 7.89
C ILE A 357 6.03 -4.91 7.43
N GLY A 358 5.08 -5.81 7.68
CA GLY A 358 3.70 -5.54 7.33
C GLY A 358 2.68 -6.30 8.15
N THR A 359 1.48 -5.72 8.26
CA THR A 359 0.32 -6.38 8.85
C THR A 359 0.08 -7.70 8.11
N HIS A 360 0.01 -8.80 8.83
CA HIS A 360 -0.13 -10.14 8.25
C HIS A 360 -1.61 -10.46 8.02
N TRP A 361 -2.29 -9.61 7.24
CA TRP A 361 -3.70 -9.76 6.92
C TRP A 361 -3.99 -9.21 5.53
N SER A 362 -4.98 -9.77 4.82
CA SER A 362 -5.38 -9.42 3.46
C SER A 362 -4.39 -9.83 2.36
N GLY A 363 -4.38 -9.15 1.21
CA GLY A 363 -3.77 -9.65 -0.03
C GLY A 363 -2.26 -9.87 -0.01
N ASN A 364 -1.52 -9.21 0.88
CA ASN A 364 -0.07 -9.39 1.02
C ASN A 364 0.30 -10.75 1.64
N THR A 365 -0.62 -11.42 2.33
CA THR A 365 -0.37 -12.74 2.94
C THR A 365 -0.12 -13.84 1.92
N ASP A 366 -0.47 -13.63 0.65
CA ASP A 366 -0.16 -14.54 -0.45
C ASP A 366 1.36 -14.73 -0.62
N PHE A 367 2.15 -13.68 -0.41
CA PHE A 367 3.61 -13.70 -0.59
C PHE A 367 4.41 -13.43 0.69
N MET A 368 3.80 -12.92 1.77
CA MET A 368 4.47 -12.67 3.04
C MET A 368 4.19 -13.79 4.06
N ASN A 369 5.26 -14.35 4.62
CA ASN A 369 5.23 -15.30 5.74
C ASN A 369 6.38 -15.03 6.74
N PRO A 370 6.38 -15.65 7.94
CA PRO A 370 7.42 -15.44 8.94
C PRO A 370 8.85 -15.80 8.50
N GLU A 371 8.98 -16.65 7.49
CA GLU A 371 10.28 -17.09 6.96
C GLU A 371 10.92 -16.06 6.02
N ASN A 372 10.10 -15.26 5.32
CA ASN A 372 10.54 -14.32 4.28
C ASN A 372 10.25 -12.84 4.58
N SER A 373 9.54 -12.55 5.68
CA SER A 373 9.11 -11.19 6.02
C SER A 373 8.87 -10.99 7.51
N CYS A 374 8.87 -9.74 7.95
CA CYS A 374 8.56 -9.37 9.32
C CYS A 374 7.04 -9.22 9.48
N THR A 375 6.34 -10.34 9.67
CA THR A 375 4.88 -10.39 9.79
C THR A 375 4.41 -9.79 11.12
N VAL A 376 3.46 -8.86 11.07
CA VAL A 376 2.85 -8.20 12.24
C VAL A 376 1.43 -8.73 12.45
N GLY A 377 1.16 -9.28 13.62
CA GLY A 377 -0.16 -9.72 14.05
C GLY A 377 -1.13 -8.56 14.21
N TYR A 378 -2.41 -8.87 14.38
CA TYR A 378 -3.47 -7.88 14.36
C TYR A 378 -4.70 -8.35 15.14
N LYS A 379 -5.61 -7.42 15.43
CA LYS A 379 -6.99 -7.71 15.84
C LYS A 379 -7.93 -7.23 14.76
N LEU A 380 -8.99 -7.99 14.45
CA LEU A 380 -10.04 -7.48 13.58
C LEU A 380 -10.93 -6.53 14.37
N VAL A 381 -11.12 -5.34 13.85
CA VAL A 381 -11.99 -4.30 14.40
C VAL A 381 -12.93 -3.80 13.33
N GLN A 382 -14.09 -3.28 13.73
CA GLN A 382 -14.99 -2.62 12.80
C GLN A 382 -14.36 -1.31 12.28
N VAL A 383 -14.70 -0.92 11.05
CA VAL A 383 -14.35 0.39 10.50
C VAL A 383 -15.00 1.49 11.37
N GLY A 384 -16.22 1.27 11.85
CA GLY A 384 -16.91 2.10 12.84
C GLY A 384 -17.56 3.37 12.29
N THR A 385 -17.06 3.88 11.17
CA THR A 385 -17.65 4.99 10.41
C THR A 385 -17.52 4.72 8.91
N ASP A 386 -18.45 5.23 8.10
CA ASP A 386 -18.32 5.12 6.66
C ASP A 386 -17.12 5.96 6.18
N LEU A 387 -16.23 5.33 5.43
CA LEU A 387 -15.00 5.93 4.89
C LEU A 387 -14.96 5.67 3.39
N GLY A 388 -15.53 6.60 2.61
CA GLY A 388 -15.63 6.45 1.16
C GLY A 388 -16.36 5.15 0.78
N PRO A 389 -15.70 4.20 0.08
CA PRO A 389 -16.32 2.93 -0.30
C PRO A 389 -16.44 1.93 0.87
N TYR A 390 -15.83 2.20 2.02
CA TYR A 390 -15.76 1.29 3.15
C TYR A 390 -16.88 1.57 4.14
N GLY A 391 -17.82 0.63 4.27
CA GLY A 391 -18.95 0.76 5.19
C GLY A 391 -18.56 0.55 6.65
N ALA A 392 -19.18 1.30 7.57
CA ALA A 392 -18.90 1.27 9.00
C ALA A 392 -18.99 -0.13 9.65
N HIS A 393 -19.86 -1.00 9.09
CA HIS A 393 -20.11 -2.36 9.57
C HIS A 393 -18.99 -3.34 9.22
N GLN A 394 -18.20 -3.05 8.19
CA GLN A 394 -17.14 -3.94 7.73
C GLN A 394 -16.00 -4.00 8.76
N VAL A 395 -15.12 -4.98 8.59
CA VAL A 395 -13.97 -5.19 9.47
C VAL A 395 -12.66 -5.07 8.72
N TRP A 396 -11.63 -4.65 9.44
CA TRP A 396 -10.25 -4.56 8.98
C TRP A 396 -9.27 -4.87 10.11
N ALA A 397 -7.99 -5.06 9.77
CA ALA A 397 -6.95 -5.34 10.76
C ALA A 397 -6.53 -4.07 11.51
N ASP A 398 -6.37 -4.18 12.83
CA ASP A 398 -5.67 -3.22 13.67
C ASP A 398 -4.33 -3.85 14.12
N PRO A 399 -3.19 -3.39 13.59
CA PRO A 399 -1.91 -4.06 13.73
C PRO A 399 -1.29 -3.91 15.12
N ASP A 400 -0.50 -4.91 15.54
CA ASP A 400 0.29 -4.84 16.77
C ASP A 400 1.53 -3.94 16.59
N ILE A 401 1.41 -2.72 17.10
CA ILE A 401 2.46 -1.69 17.08
C ILE A 401 3.71 -2.14 17.84
N GLY A 402 3.56 -2.86 18.95
CA GLY A 402 4.67 -3.34 19.77
C GLY A 402 5.50 -4.39 19.04
N GLN A 403 4.84 -5.30 18.32
CA GLN A 403 5.50 -6.29 17.47
C GLN A 403 6.22 -5.62 16.30
N ALA A 404 5.58 -4.66 15.62
CA ALA A 404 6.21 -3.89 14.56
C ALA A 404 7.47 -3.16 15.05
N ALA A 405 7.40 -2.51 16.21
CA ALA A 405 8.55 -1.87 16.84
C ALA A 405 9.67 -2.87 17.19
N GLY A 406 9.30 -4.07 17.63
CA GLY A 406 10.22 -5.18 17.85
C GLY A 406 10.98 -5.59 16.59
N HIS A 407 10.28 -5.73 15.47
CA HIS A 407 10.89 -6.02 14.17
C HIS A 407 11.80 -4.88 13.70
N MET A 408 11.39 -3.62 13.86
CA MET A 408 12.25 -2.46 13.53
C MET A 408 13.58 -2.50 14.30
N ARG A 409 13.55 -2.71 15.62
CA ARG A 409 14.77 -2.85 16.42
C ARG A 409 15.64 -4.03 15.97
N LYS A 410 15.01 -5.17 15.66
CA LYS A 410 15.73 -6.37 15.22
C LYS A 410 16.40 -6.16 13.86
N LEU A 411 15.73 -5.52 12.91
CA LEU A 411 16.30 -5.20 11.61
C LEU A 411 17.52 -4.30 11.73
N VAL A 412 17.53 -3.32 12.63
CA VAL A 412 18.71 -2.46 12.84
C VAL A 412 19.86 -3.26 13.48
N ARG A 413 19.57 -4.07 14.51
CA ARG A 413 20.59 -4.72 15.35
C ARG A 413 21.18 -6.02 14.79
N ASP A 414 20.40 -6.80 14.03
CA ASP A 414 20.81 -8.13 13.56
C ASP A 414 20.97 -8.16 12.04
N ALA A 415 22.16 -7.79 11.57
CA ALA A 415 22.50 -7.75 10.16
C ALA A 415 22.40 -9.14 9.48
N LYS A 416 22.76 -10.21 10.18
CA LYS A 416 22.72 -11.58 9.61
C LYS A 416 21.28 -12.04 9.39
N TRP A 417 20.41 -11.83 10.37
CA TRP A 417 18.99 -12.13 10.21
C TRP A 417 18.34 -11.25 9.15
N ARG A 418 18.66 -9.94 9.15
CA ARG A 418 18.19 -8.98 8.14
C ARG A 418 18.53 -9.43 6.71
N SER A 419 19.78 -9.77 6.43
CA SER A 419 20.18 -10.22 5.09
C SER A 419 19.48 -11.51 4.67
N ARG A 420 19.27 -12.44 5.60
CA ARG A 420 18.59 -13.71 5.32
C ARG A 420 17.12 -13.52 4.98
N ILE A 421 16.39 -12.74 5.77
CA ILE A 421 14.95 -12.52 5.54
C ILE A 421 14.71 -11.71 4.26
N ALA A 422 15.58 -10.74 3.97
CA ALA A 422 15.55 -9.97 2.73
C ALA A 422 15.80 -10.84 1.50
N ALA A 423 16.79 -11.74 1.55
CA ALA A 423 17.08 -12.69 0.47
C ALA A 423 15.91 -13.66 0.22
N ALA A 424 15.30 -14.19 1.29
CA ALA A 424 14.13 -15.06 1.19
C ALA A 424 12.91 -14.34 0.56
N GLY A 425 12.69 -13.07 0.94
CA GLY A 425 11.65 -12.24 0.34
C GLY A 425 11.89 -11.98 -1.15
N GLN A 426 13.13 -11.65 -1.52
CA GLN A 426 13.52 -11.44 -2.90
C GLN A 426 13.33 -12.68 -3.77
N GLU A 427 13.77 -13.83 -3.27
CA GLU A 427 13.60 -15.11 -3.96
C GLU A 427 12.12 -15.42 -4.18
N THR A 428 11.27 -15.20 -3.18
CA THR A 428 9.82 -15.41 -3.30
C THR A 428 9.23 -14.59 -4.44
N ILE A 429 9.53 -13.28 -4.50
CA ILE A 429 8.93 -12.41 -5.51
C ILE A 429 9.51 -12.70 -6.90
N ARG A 430 10.83 -12.87 -7.03
CA ARG A 430 11.48 -13.11 -8.33
C ARG A 430 11.16 -14.48 -8.93
N SER A 431 10.79 -15.48 -8.13
CA SER A 431 10.40 -16.79 -8.63
C SER A 431 8.89 -16.90 -8.88
N ARG A 432 8.06 -16.58 -7.87
CA ARG A 432 6.62 -16.88 -7.87
C ARG A 432 5.73 -15.72 -8.32
N TYR A 433 6.22 -14.50 -8.22
CA TYR A 433 5.50 -13.27 -8.58
C TYR A 433 6.24 -12.47 -9.64
N SER A 434 7.03 -13.11 -10.50
CA SER A 434 7.66 -12.43 -11.64
C SER A 434 6.67 -12.20 -12.79
N PRO A 435 6.96 -11.29 -13.74
CA PRO A 435 6.16 -11.13 -14.95
C PRO A 435 5.92 -12.46 -15.69
N SER A 436 6.95 -13.31 -15.79
CA SER A 436 6.83 -14.64 -16.41
C SER A 436 5.95 -15.60 -15.63
N ALA A 437 5.95 -15.55 -14.29
CA ALA A 437 5.05 -16.37 -13.48
C ALA A 437 3.59 -15.97 -13.68
N ALA A 438 3.29 -14.67 -13.62
CA ALA A 438 1.96 -14.15 -13.89
C ALA A 438 1.52 -14.43 -15.35
N GLY A 439 2.42 -14.22 -16.32
CA GLY A 439 2.16 -14.49 -17.74
C GLY A 439 1.77 -15.94 -18.02
N ARG A 440 2.45 -16.91 -17.39
CA ARG A 440 2.08 -18.33 -17.50
C ARG A 440 0.69 -18.63 -16.96
N LEU A 441 0.27 -17.98 -15.87
CA LEU A 441 -1.07 -18.18 -15.32
C LEU A 441 -2.15 -17.61 -16.24
N ILE A 442 -1.89 -16.45 -16.85
CA ILE A 442 -2.75 -15.84 -17.87
C ILE A 442 -2.88 -16.78 -19.07
N GLU A 443 -1.75 -17.25 -19.62
CA GLU A 443 -1.72 -18.16 -20.77
C GLU A 443 -2.43 -19.48 -20.48
N GLN A 444 -2.14 -20.10 -19.34
CA GLN A 444 -2.81 -21.33 -18.92
C GLN A 444 -4.32 -21.13 -18.80
N ARG A 445 -4.78 -20.01 -18.22
CA ARG A 445 -6.22 -19.75 -18.05
C ARG A 445 -6.90 -19.54 -19.40
N LEU A 446 -6.31 -18.78 -20.31
CA LEU A 446 -6.88 -18.54 -21.63
C LEU A 446 -6.88 -19.82 -22.50
N ALA A 447 -5.86 -20.67 -22.40
CA ALA A 447 -5.84 -21.98 -23.05
C ALA A 447 -6.95 -22.91 -22.52
N GLN A 448 -7.17 -22.94 -21.20
CA GLN A 448 -8.26 -23.71 -20.59
C GLN A 448 -9.65 -23.29 -21.07
N LEU A 449 -9.81 -22.01 -21.42
CA LEU A 449 -11.05 -21.45 -21.95
C LEU A 449 -11.19 -21.66 -23.47
N GLY A 450 -10.18 -22.22 -24.15
CA GLY A 450 -10.17 -22.40 -25.61
C GLY A 450 -10.07 -21.08 -26.38
N LEU A 451 -9.41 -20.08 -25.80
CA LEU A 451 -9.30 -18.72 -26.37
C LEU A 451 -7.97 -18.43 -27.10
N LEU A 452 -7.02 -19.36 -27.03
CA LEU A 452 -5.68 -19.29 -27.64
C LEU A 452 -5.50 -20.25 -28.82
#